data_AF-A0A350XKU8-F1
#
_entry.id   AF-A0A350XKU8-F1
#
_cell.length_a   1.000
_cell.length_b   1.000
_cell.length_c   1.000
_cell.angle_alpha   90.00
_cell.angle_beta   90.00
_cell.angle_gamma   90.00
#
_symmetry.space_group_name_H-M   'P 1'
#
loop_
_entity.id
_entity.type
_entity.pdbx_description
1 polymer ?
#
loop_
_entity_poly.entity_id
_entity_poly.type
_entity_poly.pdbx_seq_one_letter_code
_entity_poly.pdbx_strand_id
1 'polypeptide(L)' 'MPPAVSLIRANSYEIELLRSSLETLLEPLGGIGAIAKKGDRVLLKPNLLTGARPGKECTTRPEIVYCVA' A
#
# COMPACT_ATOMS: atom_id res chain seq x y z
N MET A 1 -15.13 10.22 17.94
CA MET A 1 -15.35 9.22 16.87
C MET A 1 -14.31 8.12 17.03
N PRO A 2 -14.67 6.84 16.86
CA PRO A 2 -13.68 5.78 16.72
C PRO A 2 -12.84 6.01 15.44
N PRO A 3 -11.58 5.56 15.41
CA PRO A 3 -10.76 5.66 14.21
C PRO A 3 -11.37 4.82 13.07
N ALA A 4 -11.36 5.36 11.84
CA ALA A 4 -11.75 4.61 10.66
C ALA A 4 -10.62 3.65 10.26
N VAL A 5 -10.97 2.38 10.04
CA VAL A 5 -10.03 1.34 9.62
C VAL A 5 -10.58 0.69 8.36
N SER A 6 -9.76 0.62 7.31
CA SER A 6 -10.03 -0.16 6.11
C SER A 6 -9.09 -1.36 6.08
N LEU A 7 -9.65 -2.55 5.90
CA LEU A 7 -8.91 -3.81 5.89
C LEU A 7 -9.59 -4.80 4.96
N ILE A 8 -8.80 -5.39 4.06
CA ILE A 8 -9.25 -6.45 3.15
C ILE A 8 -8.24 -7.59 3.14
N ARG A 9 -8.66 -8.75 2.62
CA ARG A 9 -7.76 -9.86 2.31
C ARG A 9 -7.30 -9.75 0.85
N ALA A 10 -6.00 -9.66 0.63
CA ALA A 10 -5.38 -9.85 -0.67
C ALA A 10 -4.79 -11.27 -0.77
N ASN A 11 -4.99 -11.94 -1.90
CA ASN A 11 -4.55 -13.33 -2.10
C ASN A 11 -3.44 -13.48 -3.16
N SER A 12 -2.97 -12.37 -3.75
CA SER A 12 -1.97 -12.37 -4.81
C SER A 12 -1.20 -11.06 -4.83
N TYR A 13 0.05 -11.11 -5.30
CA TYR A 13 0.88 -9.95 -5.66
C TYR A 13 0.92 -9.72 -7.18
N GLU A 14 0.14 -10.46 -7.96
CA GLU A 14 -0.05 -10.18 -9.39
C GLU A 14 -0.56 -8.73 -9.55
N ILE A 15 0.03 -7.98 -10.47
CA ILE A 15 -0.03 -6.52 -10.50
C ILE A 15 -1.46 -6.00 -10.68
N GLU A 16 -2.25 -6.60 -11.56
CA GLU A 16 -3.61 -6.14 -11.83
C GLU A 16 -4.53 -6.43 -10.64
N LEU A 17 -4.42 -7.63 -10.07
CA LEU A 17 -5.17 -8.00 -8.86
C LEU A 17 -4.76 -7.15 -7.65
N LEU A 18 -3.47 -6.85 -7.51
CA LEU A 18 -2.93 -6.05 -6.43
C LEU A 18 -3.39 -4.59 -6.53
N ARG A 19 -3.35 -4.01 -7.73
CA ARG A 19 -3.84 -2.64 -8.01
C ARG A 19 -5.32 -2.50 -7.63
N SER A 20 -6.16 -3.42 -8.11
CA SER A 20 -7.59 -3.43 -7.78
C SER A 20 -7.84 -3.59 -6.27
N SER A 21 -7.04 -4.41 -5.60
CA SER A 21 -7.10 -4.58 -4.14
C SER A 21 -6.72 -3.29 -3.41
N LEU A 22 -5.67 -2.59 -3.85
CA LEU A 22 -5.23 -1.33 -3.23
C LEU A 22 -6.24 -0.20 -3.42
N GLU A 23 -6.86 -0.10 -4.60
CA GLU A 23 -7.94 0.87 -4.85
C GLU A 23 -9.13 0.60 -3.91
N THR A 24 -9.57 -0.66 -3.84
CA THR A 24 -10.65 -1.09 -2.93
C THR A 24 -10.31 -0.82 -1.46
N LEU A 25 -9.05 -1.03 -1.06
CA LEU A 25 -8.57 -0.79 0.29
C LEU A 25 -8.65 0.70 0.66
N LEU A 26 -8.34 1.60 -0.27
CA LEU A 26 -8.29 3.05 -0.01
C LEU A 26 -9.66 3.73 -0.15
N GLU A 27 -10.60 3.15 -0.88
CA GLU A 27 -11.90 3.77 -1.18
C GLU A 27 -12.69 4.22 0.06
N PRO A 28 -12.80 3.44 1.15
CA PRO A 28 -13.49 3.88 2.37
C PRO A 28 -12.84 5.09 3.06
N LEU A 29 -11.59 5.41 2.71
CA LEU A 29 -10.84 6.56 3.23
C LEU A 29 -10.86 7.76 2.26
N GLY A 30 -11.66 7.69 1.19
CA GLY A 30 -11.73 8.69 0.12
C GLY A 30 -10.70 8.50 -0.99
N GLY A 31 -10.12 7.29 -1.09
CA GLY A 31 -9.12 6.93 -2.09
C GLY A 31 -7.76 7.60 -1.84
N ILE A 32 -6.79 7.30 -2.70
CA ILE A 32 -5.46 7.93 -2.63
C ILE A 32 -5.53 9.46 -2.79
N GLY A 33 -6.53 9.93 -3.54
CA GLY A 33 -6.80 11.34 -3.75
C GLY A 33 -7.18 12.10 -2.49
N ALA A 34 -7.63 11.45 -1.41
CA ALA A 34 -7.85 12.10 -0.12
C ALA A 34 -6.53 12.44 0.61
N ILE A 35 -5.43 11.75 0.26
CA ILE A 35 -4.13 11.84 0.95
C ILE A 35 -3.11 12.62 0.10
N ALA A 36 -3.06 12.36 -1.21
CA ALA A 36 -2.12 12.96 -2.15
C ALA A 36 -2.87 13.56 -3.35
N LYS A 37 -2.63 14.85 -3.63
CA LYS A 37 -3.24 15.57 -4.75
C LYS A 37 -2.29 15.67 -5.93
N LYS A 38 -2.85 15.87 -7.12
CA LYS A 38 -2.06 16.11 -8.33
C LYS A 38 -1.18 17.36 -8.14
N GLY A 39 0.12 17.19 -8.31
CA GLY A 39 1.12 18.24 -8.14
C GLY A 39 1.84 18.24 -6.80
N ASP A 40 1.37 17.44 -5.82
CA ASP A 40 2.06 17.30 -4.55
C ASP A 40 3.43 16.63 -4.72
N ARG A 41 4.41 17.11 -3.97
CA ARG A 41 5.68 16.40 -3.78
C ARG A 41 5.55 15.45 -2.61
N VAL A 42 5.23 14.20 -2.92
CA VAL A 42 5.02 13.14 -1.93
C VAL A 42 6.29 12.34 -1.74
N LEU A 43 6.74 12.19 -0.48
CA LEU A 43 7.79 11.25 -0.12
C LEU A 43 7.19 9.85 -0.03
N LEU A 44 7.62 8.95 -0.92
CA LEU A 44 7.32 7.53 -0.73
C LEU A 44 8.33 6.93 0.25
N LYS A 45 7.82 6.31 1.32
CA LYS A 45 8.63 5.52 2.27
C LYS A 45 8.38 4.03 2.06
N PRO A 46 9.09 3.37 1.12
CA PRO A 46 8.88 1.97 0.77
C PRO A 46 9.53 1.02 1.79
N ASN A 47 9.16 1.12 3.08
CA ASN A 47 9.56 0.28 4.23
C ASN A 47 10.65 0.89 5.14
N LEU A 48 10.57 0.58 6.45
CA LEU A 48 11.63 0.73 7.45
C LEU A 48 12.09 -0.68 7.83
N LEU A 49 12.92 -1.29 6.98
CA LEU A 49 13.38 -2.66 7.22
C LEU A 49 14.40 -2.69 8.35
N THR A 50 14.37 -3.78 9.12
CA THR A 50 15.40 -4.14 10.09
C THR A 50 16.04 -5.46 9.67
N GLY A 51 17.23 -5.76 10.20
CA GLY A 51 17.87 -7.05 9.94
C GLY A 51 16.98 -8.19 10.43
N ALA A 52 16.61 -9.12 9.55
CA ALA A 52 15.76 -10.26 9.88
C ALA A 52 16.20 -11.53 9.16
N ARG A 53 15.82 -12.69 9.71
CA ARG A 53 16.03 -13.99 9.05
C ARG A 53 15.15 -14.11 7.80
N PRO A 54 15.56 -14.82 6.74
CA PRO A 54 14.83 -14.90 5.47
C PRO A 54 13.33 -15.26 5.61
N GLY A 55 12.98 -16.17 6.51
CA GLY A 55 11.58 -16.59 6.74
C GLY A 55 10.68 -15.56 7.43
N LYS A 56 11.18 -14.36 7.75
CA LYS A 56 10.37 -13.29 8.38
C LYS A 56 9.74 -12.33 7.38
N GLU A 57 10.03 -12.48 6.08
CA GLU A 57 9.48 -11.64 5.02
C GLU A 57 9.69 -10.13 5.26
N CYS A 58 10.81 -9.78 5.90
CA CYS A 58 11.21 -8.38 6.11
C CYS A 58 11.83 -7.83 4.81
N THR A 59 10.99 -7.57 3.82
CA THR A 59 11.39 -7.10 2.49
C THR A 59 10.46 -6.00 2.00
N THR A 60 10.98 -5.13 1.13
CA THR A 60 10.17 -4.21 0.34
C THR A 60 9.67 -4.97 -0.89
N ARG A 61 8.38 -5.28 -0.92
CA ARG A 61 7.74 -5.94 -2.06
C ARG A 61 7.70 -4.97 -3.25
N PRO A 62 8.43 -5.22 -4.35
CA PRO A 62 8.49 -4.29 -5.48
C PRO A 62 7.13 -4.07 -6.13
N GLU A 63 6.25 -5.07 -6.12
CA GLU A 63 4.91 -5.02 -6.70
C GLU A 63 4.06 -3.95 -5.99
N ILE A 64 4.18 -3.84 -4.67
CA ILE A 64 3.47 -2.82 -3.88
C ILE A 64 3.96 -1.42 -4.25
N VAL A 65 5.28 -1.24 -4.36
CA VAL A 65 5.89 0.05 -4.74
C VAL A 65 5.44 0.44 -6.16
N TYR A 66 5.46 -0.50 -7.10
CA TYR A 66 5.04 -0.28 -8.48
C TYR A 66 3.57 0.15 -8.59
N CYS A 67 2.68 -0.39 -7.77
CA CYS A 67 1.27 -0.02 -7.80
C CYS A 67 0.98 1.40 -7.29
N VAL A 68 1.90 2.02 -6.55
CA VAL A 68 1.65 3.31 -5.86
C VAL A 68 2.59 4.46 -6.27
N ALA A 69 3.63 4.19 -7.07
CA ALA A 69 4.66 5.14 -7.49
C ALA A 69 4.70 5.30 -9.01
#